data_AF-A0A842XWJ1-F1
#
_entry.id   AF-A0A842XWJ1-F1
#
_cell.length_a   1.000
_cell.length_b   1.000
_cell.length_c   1.000
_cell.angle_alpha   90.00
_cell.angle_beta   90.00
_cell.angle_gamma   90.00
#
_symmetry.space_group_name_H-M   'P 1'
#
loop_
_entity.id
_entity.type
_entity.pdbx_description
1 polymer ?
#
loop_
_entity_poly.entity_id
_entity_poly.type
_entity_poly.pdbx_seq_one_letter_code
_entity_poly.pdbx_strand_id
1 'polypeptide(L)' 'MAKTLEILVDGKWHALKEIKQKTELNKNQIQQVIEFLERYGFISVDKMARKIRLDKSVEKFLAEDSTS' A
#
# COMPACT_ATOMS: atom_id res chain seq x y z
N MET A 1 -10.38 7.43 -4.79
CA MET A 1 -9.56 6.25 -4.42
C MET A 1 -9.15 6.39 -2.94
N ALA A 2 -8.85 5.29 -2.24
CA ALA A 2 -8.35 5.39 -0.86
C ALA A 2 -6.93 5.99 -0.87
N LYS A 3 -6.69 7.09 -0.13
CA LYS A 3 -5.38 7.80 -0.03
C LYS A 3 -4.17 6.88 0.17
N THR A 4 -4.36 5.76 0.88
CA THR A 4 -3.31 4.75 1.09
C THR A 4 -2.83 4.10 -0.21
N LEU A 5 -3.75 3.79 -1.13
CA LEU A 5 -3.42 3.16 -2.41
C LEU A 5 -2.69 4.13 -3.34
N GLU A 6 -3.10 5.41 -3.32
CA GLU A 6 -2.44 6.49 -4.08
C GLU A 6 -0.97 6.67 -3.68
N ILE A 7 -0.64 6.50 -2.39
CA ILE A 7 0.75 6.55 -1.93
C ILE A 7 1.55 5.37 -2.47
N LEU A 8 0.94 4.18 -2.55
CA LEU A 8 1.63 2.94 -2.92
C LEU A 8 1.76 2.74 -4.43
N VAL A 9 1.03 3.51 -5.25
CA VAL A 9 0.99 3.40 -6.71
C VAL A 9 2.36 3.60 -7.38
N ASP A 10 3.30 4.26 -6.69
CA ASP A 10 4.65 4.48 -7.18
C ASP A 10 5.54 3.21 -7.15
N GLY A 11 5.02 2.08 -6.63
CA GLY A 11 5.71 0.80 -6.54
C GLY A 11 6.85 0.74 -5.51
N LYS A 12 7.11 1.83 -4.78
CA LYS A 12 8.23 1.94 -3.85
C LYS A 12 7.87 1.40 -2.47
N TRP A 13 8.90 1.16 -1.68
CA TRP A 13 8.74 0.82 -0.27
C TRP A 13 8.45 2.05 0.57
N HIS A 14 7.29 2.06 1.22
CA HIS A 14 6.85 3.14 2.11
C HIS A 14 6.83 2.67 3.56
N ALA A 15 7.33 3.51 4.47
CA ALA A 15 7.27 3.20 5.89
C ALA A 15 5.85 3.39 6.43
N LEU A 16 5.40 2.50 7.34
CA LEU A 16 4.07 2.64 7.94
C LEU A 16 3.86 3.99 8.65
N LYS A 17 4.94 4.55 9.21
CA LYS A 17 4.92 5.87 9.84
C LYS A 17 4.59 6.98 8.84
N GLU A 18 5.11 6.91 7.62
CA GLU A 18 4.87 7.88 6.55
C GLU A 18 3.41 7.82 6.07
N ILE A 19 2.90 6.62 5.85
CA ILE A 19 1.51 6.40 5.45
C ILE A 19 0.56 6.96 6.50
N LYS A 20 0.84 6.72 7.78
CA LYS A 20 0.04 7.30 8.90
C LYS A 20 0.01 8.83 8.84
N GLN A 21 1.14 9.47 8.53
CA GLN A 21 1.23 10.93 8.44
C GLN A 21 0.45 11.48 7.23
N LYS A 22 0.45 10.76 6.10
CA LYS A 22 -0.19 11.20 4.85
C LYS A 22 -1.69 10.90 4.77
N THR A 23 -2.17 9.89 5.49
CA THR A 23 -3.56 9.40 5.36
C THR A 23 -4.48 9.87 6.48
N GLU A 24 -3.96 10.57 7.51
CA GLU A 24 -4.69 10.99 8.72
C GLU A 24 -5.36 9.82 9.48
N LEU A 25 -5.04 8.57 9.12
CA LEU A 25 -5.57 7.38 9.75
C LEU A 25 -4.92 7.14 11.11
N ASN A 26 -5.72 6.68 12.06
CA ASN A 26 -5.18 6.24 13.34
C ASN A 26 -4.48 4.87 13.22
N LYS A 27 -3.76 4.47 14.28
CA LYS A 27 -2.98 3.22 14.27
C LYS A 27 -3.84 1.97 14.03
N ASN A 28 -5.09 1.96 14.49
CA ASN A 28 -5.98 0.81 14.30
C ASN A 28 -6.51 0.75 12.87
N GLN A 29 -6.93 1.89 12.32
CA GLN A 29 -7.41 1.99 10.95
C GLN A 29 -6.32 1.63 9.94
N ILE A 30 -5.09 2.12 10.12
CA ILE A 30 -3.99 1.79 9.20
C ILE A 30 -3.66 0.30 9.25
N GLN A 31 -3.71 -0.32 10.44
CA GLN A 31 -3.49 -1.75 10.61
C GLN A 31 -4.57 -2.56 9.86
N GLN A 32 -5.85 -2.18 10.00
CA GLN A 32 -6.95 -2.83 9.28
C GLN A 32 -6.81 -2.73 7.75
N VAL A 33 -6.37 -1.57 7.24
CA VAL A 33 -6.12 -1.38 5.80
C VAL A 33 -4.96 -2.25 5.32
N ILE A 34 -3.86 -2.32 6.08
CA ILE A 34 -2.70 -3.15 5.74
C ILE A 34 -3.09 -4.63 5.74
N GLU A 35 -3.78 -5.10 6.77
CA GLU A 35 -4.23 -6.49 6.87
C GLU A 35 -5.18 -6.87 5.74
N PHE A 36 -6.09 -5.96 5.37
CA PHE A 36 -6.96 -6.14 4.21
C PHE A 36 -6.13 -6.28 2.92
N LEU A 37 -5.23 -5.33 2.65
CA LEU A 37 -4.43 -5.33 1.43
C LEU A 37 -3.49 -6.54 1.36
N GLU A 38 -2.86 -6.94 2.47
CA GLU A 38 -1.98 -8.11 2.56
C GLU A 38 -2.77 -9.40 2.33
N ARG A 39 -3.96 -9.53 2.94
CA ARG A 39 -4.81 -10.71 2.81
C ARG A 39 -5.21 -11.02 1.37
N TYR A 40 -5.43 -9.98 0.56
CA TYR A 40 -5.80 -10.13 -0.85
C TYR A 40 -4.60 -10.06 -1.79
N GLY A 41 -3.37 -9.99 -1.27
CA GLY A 41 -2.15 -9.99 -2.08
C GLY A 41 -1.89 -8.67 -2.82
N PHE A 42 -2.55 -7.57 -2.43
CA PHE A 42 -2.31 -6.26 -3.05
C PHE A 42 -0.96 -5.67 -2.70
N ILE A 43 -0.42 -6.02 -1.53
CA ILE A 43 0.84 -5.45 -1.03
C ILE A 43 1.81 -6.54 -0.58
N SER A 44 3.10 -6.23 -0.69
CA SER A 44 4.15 -6.93 0.04
C SER A 44 4.46 -6.20 1.34
N VAL A 45 4.66 -6.93 2.44
CA VAL A 45 5.00 -6.38 3.76
C VAL A 45 6.40 -6.84 4.19
N ASP A 46 7.27 -5.89 4.50
CA ASP A 46 8.52 -6.15 5.22
C ASP A 46 8.30 -5.88 6.71
N LYS A 47 8.09 -6.96 7.48
CA LYS A 47 7.82 -6.89 8.92
C LYS A 47 9.04 -6.43 9.72
N MET A 48 10.26 -6.71 9.25
CA MET A 48 11.49 -6.29 9.94
C MET A 48 11.71 -4.79 9.77
N ALA A 49 11.59 -4.28 8.53
CA ALA A 49 11.77 -2.86 8.23
C ALA A 49 10.52 -2.01 8.53
N ARG A 50 9.37 -2.64 8.81
CA ARG A 50 8.05 -2.00 8.96
C ARG A 50 7.71 -1.12 7.74
N LYS A 51 7.85 -1.72 6.56
CA LYS A 51 7.56 -1.08 5.27
C LYS A 51 6.58 -1.93 4.46
N ILE A 52 5.84 -1.27 3.59
CA ILE A 52 4.94 -1.91 2.63
C ILE A 52 5.17 -1.32 1.23
N ARG A 53 4.83 -2.09 0.22
CA ARG A 53 4.76 -1.64 -1.18
C ARG A 53 3.63 -2.36 -1.90
N LEU A 54 3.20 -1.84 -3.05
CA LEU A 54 2.37 -2.63 -3.96
C LEU A 54 3.06 -3.94 -4.35
N ASP A 55 2.28 -4.99 -4.47
CA ASP A 55 2.76 -6.21 -5.10
C ASP A 55 3.04 -5.96 -6.59
N LYS A 56 4.08 -6.60 -7.13
CA LYS A 56 4.48 -6.42 -8.53
C LYS A 56 3.39 -6.83 -9.52
N SER A 57 2.56 -7.82 -9.16
CA SER A 57 1.44 -8.24 -10.02
C SER A 57 0.38 -7.15 -10.12
N VAL A 58 0.10 -6.46 -9.01
CA VAL A 58 -0.86 -5.36 -8.96
C VAL A 58 -0.29 -4.09 -9.60
N GLU A 59 1.00 -3.82 -9.44
CA GLU A 59 1.68 -2.72 -10.14
C GLU A 59 1.54 -2.86 -11.67
N LYS A 60 1.73 -4.08 -12.21
CA LYS A 60 1.53 -4.37 -13.63
C LYS A 60 0.07 -4.17 -14.06
N PHE A 61 -0.87 -4.70 -13.28
CA PHE A 61 -2.30 -4.57 -13.55
C PHE A 61 -2.72 -3.09 -13.67
N LEU A 62 -2.29 -2.25 -12.72
CA LEU A 62 -2.62 -0.82 -12.73
C LEU A 62 -1.94 -0.05 -13.88
N ALA A 63 -0.76 -0.49 -14.32
CA ALA A 63 -0.07 0.12 -15.46
C ALA A 63 -0.77 -0.20 -16.79
N GLU A 64 -1.33 -1.41 -16.95
CA GLU A 64 -2.06 -1.82 -18.15
C GLU A 64 -3.39 -1.05 -18.31
N ASP A 65 -4.11 -0.81 -17.21
CA ASP A 65 -5.34 0.00 -17.19
C ASP A 65 -5.12 1.48 -17.57
N SER A 66 -3.88 1.99 -17.54
CA SER A 66 -3.57 3.37 -17.91
C SER A 66 -3.34 3.58 -19.41
N THR A 67 -3.40 2.50 -20.20
CA THR A 67 -3.09 2.49 -21.65
C THR A 67 -4.29 2.16 -22.56
N SER A 68 -5.51 2.11 -22.03
CA SER A 68 -6.75 1.92 -22.83
C SER A 68 -7.57 3.18 -23.00
#